data_AF-A0A957FGC4-F1
#
_entry.id   AF-A0A957FGC4-F1
#
_cell.length_a   1.000
_cell.length_b   1.000
_cell.length_c   1.000
_cell.angle_alpha   90.00
_cell.angle_beta   90.00
_cell.angle_gamma   90.00
#
_symmetry.space_group_name_H-M   'P 1'
#
loop_
_entity.id
_entity.type
_entity.pdbx_description
1 polymer ?
#
loop_
_entity_poly.entity_id
_entity_poly.type
_entity_poly.pdbx_seq_one_letter_code
_entity_poly.pdbx_strand_id
1 'polypeptide(L)'
;MYPEDRVLVAYVPDPADFAILQQEGWYRIPQQHAPKGLYAEYLAFYFGRRFGLEKWTISYYAPRLGHELVTRTALFPDEPDHPRAQALYYKV
;
A
#
# COMPACT_ATOMS: atom_id res chain seq x y z
N MET A 1 -18.83 0.80 3.86
CA MET A 1 -18.16 1.64 4.86
C MET A 1 -19.23 2.23 5.76
N TYR A 2 -19.09 1.99 7.06
CA TYR A 2 -19.89 2.59 8.12
C TYR A 2 -19.18 3.83 8.68
N PRO A 3 -19.90 4.78 9.30
CA PRO A 3 -19.30 5.98 9.89
C PRO A 3 -18.19 5.71 10.92
N GLU A 4 -18.23 4.56 11.59
CA GLU A 4 -17.27 4.12 12.59
C GLU A 4 -16.04 3.38 12.03
N ASP A 5 -16.05 3.04 10.73
CA ASP A 5 -14.94 2.33 10.10
C ASP A 5 -13.67 3.20 10.10
N ARG A 6 -12.55 2.59 10.49
CA ARG A 6 -11.25 3.23 10.48
C ARG A 6 -10.64 3.11 9.10
N VAL A 7 -10.22 4.26 8.57
CA VAL A 7 -9.57 4.35 7.26
C VAL A 7 -8.11 4.67 7.44
N LEU A 8 -7.23 3.80 6.92
CA LEU A 8 -5.82 4.11 6.79
C LEU A 8 -5.59 4.83 5.46
N VAL A 9 -5.12 6.07 5.53
CA VAL A 9 -4.71 6.81 4.34
C VAL A 9 -3.29 6.41 3.95
N ALA A 10 -3.16 5.65 2.87
CA ALA A 10 -1.91 5.22 2.29
C ALA A 10 -1.43 6.21 1.23
N TYR A 11 -0.20 6.71 1.38
CA TYR A 11 0.42 7.56 0.37
C TYR A 11 0.98 6.73 -0.78
N VAL A 12 0.55 7.03 -2.02
CA VAL A 12 0.99 6.35 -3.24
C VAL A 12 1.80 7.33 -4.09
N PRO A 13 3.15 7.27 -4.04
CA PRO A 13 4.00 8.23 -4.76
C PRO A 13 4.16 7.90 -6.25
N ASP A 14 4.04 6.62 -6.64
CA ASP A 14 4.34 6.11 -7.96
C ASP A 14 3.11 5.41 -8.59
N PRO A 15 2.71 5.77 -9.83
CA PRO A 15 1.65 5.06 -10.55
C PRO A 15 1.88 3.55 -10.71
N ALA A 16 3.14 3.10 -10.74
CA ALA A 16 3.45 1.66 -10.79
C ALA A 16 2.91 0.91 -9.56
N ASP A 17 2.95 1.55 -8.38
CA ASP A 17 2.42 0.96 -7.14
C ASP A 17 0.89 0.83 -7.19
N PHE A 18 0.23 1.79 -7.83
CA PHE A 18 -1.22 1.74 -8.03
C PHE A 18 -1.61 0.70 -9.09
N ALA A 19 -0.80 0.52 -10.14
CA ALA A 19 -1.04 -0.53 -11.13
C ALA A 19 -0.99 -1.93 -10.51
N ILE A 20 -0.01 -2.20 -9.63
CA ILE A 20 0.06 -3.45 -8.86
C ILE A 20 -1.21 -3.64 -8.02
N LEU A 21 -1.66 -2.59 -7.33
CA LEU A 21 -2.89 -2.66 -6.56
C LEU A 21 -4.09 -3.04 -7.42
N GLN A 22 -4.23 -2.43 -8.60
CA GLN A 22 -5.35 -2.70 -9.50
C GLN A 22 -5.30 -4.09 -10.12
N GLN A 23 -4.11 -4.60 -10.42
CA GLN A 23 -3.91 -5.86 -11.14
C GLN A 23 -3.81 -7.07 -10.21
N GLU A 24 -3.13 -6.91 -9.07
CA GLU A 24 -2.80 -7.98 -8.13
C GLU A 24 -3.60 -7.91 -6.83
N GLY A 25 -4.30 -6.80 -6.56
CA GLY A 25 -5.22 -6.68 -5.44
C GLY A 25 -4.57 -6.48 -4.08
N TRP A 26 -3.31 -6.04 -4.03
CA TRP A 26 -2.61 -5.78 -2.77
C TRP A 26 -1.83 -4.47 -2.76
N TYR A 27 -1.58 -3.92 -1.56
CA TYR A 27 -0.72 -2.77 -1.33
C TYR A 27 0.37 -3.07 -0.30
N ARG A 28 1.57 -2.50 -0.46
CA ARG A 28 2.68 -2.68 0.50
C ARG A 28 2.79 -1.52 1.47
N ILE A 29 2.97 -1.83 2.75
CA ILE A 29 3.26 -0.85 3.80
C ILE A 29 4.59 -1.24 4.45
N PRO A 30 5.63 -0.38 4.42
CA PRO A 30 6.89 -0.68 5.10
C PRO A 30 6.66 -0.91 6.59
N GLN A 31 7.06 -2.07 7.13
CA GLN A 31 6.75 -2.45 8.51
C GLN A 31 7.33 -1.46 9.54
N GLN A 32 8.50 -0.88 9.25
CA GLN A 32 9.15 0.15 10.09
C GLN A 32 8.36 1.46 10.22
N HIS A 33 7.50 1.77 9.24
CA HIS A 33 6.70 3.00 9.19
C HIS A 33 5.21 2.73 9.42
N ALA A 34 4.83 1.47 9.57
CA ALA A 34 3.45 1.09 9.79
C ALA A 34 2.97 1.57 11.17
N PRO A 35 1.67 1.89 11.32
CA PRO A 35 1.10 2.10 12.65
C PRO A 35 1.28 0.85 13.52
N LYS A 36 1.22 1.02 14.85
CA LYS A 36 1.22 -0.11 15.79
C LYS A 36 -0.05 -0.95 15.56
N GLY A 37 0.08 -1.97 14.73
CA GLY A 37 -1.04 -2.78 14.23
C GLY A 37 -1.79 -2.12 13.07
N LEU A 38 -2.16 -2.93 12.07
CA LEU A 38 -3.09 -2.54 11.03
C LEU A 38 -4.51 -2.81 11.53
N TYR A 39 -5.17 -1.81 12.10
CA TYR A 39 -6.54 -1.92 12.64
C TYR A 39 -7.56 -1.16 11.79
N ALA A 40 -7.25 -0.90 10.52
CA ALA A 40 -8.14 -0.21 9.61
C ALA A 40 -9.00 -1.21 8.83
N GLU A 41 -10.28 -0.95 8.70
CA GLU A 41 -11.22 -1.72 7.87
C GLU A 41 -11.03 -1.40 6.39
N TYR A 42 -10.55 -0.19 6.07
CA TYR A 42 -10.32 0.26 4.69
C TYR A 42 -8.96 0.93 4.53
N LEU A 43 -8.42 0.83 3.32
CA LEU A 43 -7.30 1.64 2.85
C LEU A 43 -7.84 2.67 1.86
N ALA A 44 -7.41 3.92 2.00
CA ALA A 44 -7.67 4.99 1.07
C ALA A 44 -6.34 5.45 0.46
N PHE A 45 -6.30 5.68 -0.85
CA PHE A 45 -5.05 5.91 -1.58
C PHE A 45 -4.90 7.38 -1.92
N TYR A 46 -3.99 8.07 -1.22
CA TYR A 46 -3.64 9.46 -1.47
C TYR A 46 -2.53 9.54 -2.52
N PHE A 47 -2.83 10.12 -3.67
CA PHE A 47 -1.94 10.11 -4.83
C PHE A 47 -0.90 11.23 -4.80
N GLY A 48 0.34 10.85 -5.09
CA GLY A 48 1.47 11.77 -5.17
C GLY A 48 1.52 12.57 -6.46
N ARG A 49 2.54 13.43 -6.57
CA ARG A 49 2.71 14.39 -7.69
C ARG A 49 2.74 13.76 -9.10
N ARG A 50 3.02 12.46 -9.21
CA ARG A 50 3.18 11.73 -10.49
C ARG A 50 1.85 11.35 -11.14
N PHE A 51 0.73 11.53 -10.45
CA PHE A 51 -0.63 11.17 -10.92
C PHE A 51 -1.32 12.24 -11.77
N GLY A 52 -0.58 13.24 -12.27
CA GLY A 52 -1.12 14.21 -13.23
C GLY A 52 -2.29 15.03 -12.66
N LEU A 53 -3.48 14.87 -13.25
CA LEU A 53 -4.71 15.54 -12.80
C LEU A 53 -5.28 14.94 -11.50
N GLU A 54 -4.96 13.69 -11.20
CA GLU A 54 -5.41 12.99 -9.99
C GLU A 54 -4.41 13.12 -8.83
N LYS A 55 -3.36 13.94 -8.97
CA LYS A 55 -2.44 14.17 -7.86
C LYS A 55 -3.15 14.87 -6.70
N TRP A 56 -2.69 14.58 -5.48
CA TRP A 56 -3.16 15.19 -4.24
C TRP A 56 -4.63 14.96 -3.94
N THR A 57 -5.21 13.88 -4.46
CA THR A 57 -6.56 13.46 -4.14
C THR A 57 -6.56 12.06 -3.54
N ILE A 58 -7.68 11.73 -2.89
CA ILE A 58 -8.08 10.36 -2.60
C ILE A 58 -9.26 10.06 -3.52
N SER A 59 -8.99 9.38 -4.62
CA SER A 59 -10.03 8.96 -5.58
C SER A 59 -10.45 7.50 -5.39
N TYR A 60 -9.63 6.71 -4.70
CA TYR A 60 -9.79 5.26 -4.59
C TYR A 60 -9.64 4.80 -3.14
N TYR A 61 -10.44 3.80 -2.77
CA TYR A 61 -10.35 3.09 -1.51
C TYR A 61 -10.74 1.62 -1.69
N ALA A 62 -10.26 0.75 -0.81
CA ALA A 62 -10.56 -0.68 -0.83
C ALA A 62 -10.71 -1.22 0.60
N PRO A 63 -11.61 -2.20 0.84
CA PRO A 63 -11.67 -2.88 2.12
C PRO A 63 -10.41 -3.72 2.32
N ARG A 64 -9.89 -3.75 3.55
CA ARG A 64 -8.83 -4.68 3.92
C ARG A 64 -9.43 -6.06 4.17
N LEU A 65 -8.96 -7.05 3.42
CA LEU A 65 -9.39 -8.45 3.59
C LEU A 65 -8.44 -9.27 4.47
N GLY A 66 -7.21 -8.81 4.65
CA GLY A 66 -6.19 -9.46 5.45
C GLY A 66 -4.89 -8.68 5.39
N HIS A 67 -3.82 -9.24 5.96
CA HIS A 67 -2.46 -8.81 5.65
C HIS A 67 -1.48 -9.92 6.02
N GLU A 68 -0.36 -9.97 5.32
CA GLU A 68 0.77 -10.85 5.64
C GLU A 68 2.07 -10.04 5.75
N LEU A 69 3.03 -10.56 6.52
CA LEU A 69 4.35 -9.96 6.66
C LEU A 69 5.32 -10.67 5.71
N VAL A 70 5.87 -9.94 4.76
CA VAL A 70 6.73 -10.48 3.69
C VAL A 70 7.97 -9.61 3.49
N THR A 71 9.01 -10.17 2.87
CA THR A 71 10.19 -9.40 2.44
C THR A 71 9.91 -8.64 1.14
N ARG A 72 10.72 -7.62 0.82
CA ARG A 72 10.66 -6.97 -0.49
C ARG A 72 10.88 -7.96 -1.63
N THR A 73 11.82 -8.89 -1.48
CA THR A 73 12.11 -9.91 -2.50
C THR A 73 10.91 -10.83 -2.78
N ALA A 74 10.05 -11.09 -1.80
CA ALA A 74 8.82 -11.83 -2.03
C ALA A 74 7.77 -11.03 -2.80
N LEU A 75 7.74 -9.70 -2.63
CA LEU A 75 6.86 -8.80 -3.39
C LEU A 75 7.38 -8.51 -4.81
N PHE A 76 8.70 -8.44 -4.96
CA PHE A 76 9.38 -8.07 -6.21
C PHE A 76 10.51 -9.07 -6.48
N PRO A 77 10.19 -10.29 -6.96
CA PRO A 77 11.18 -11.34 -7.18
C PRO A 77 12.23 -10.96 -8.24
N ASP A 78 11.88 -10.08 -9.17
CA ASP A 78 12.77 -9.61 -10.24
C ASP A 78 13.76 -8.52 -9.80
N GLU A 79 13.70 -8.08 -8.53
CA GLU A 79 14.63 -7.09 -7.96
C GLU A 79 15.46 -7.65 -6.78
N PRO A 80 16.21 -8.76 -6.96
CA PRO A 80 16.88 -9.43 -5.84
C PRO A 80 17.98 -8.58 -5.19
N ASP A 81 18.67 -7.74 -5.96
CA ASP A 81 19.80 -6.92 -5.49
C ASP A 81 19.38 -5.54 -4.96
N HIS A 82 18.08 -5.32 -4.75
CA HIS A 82 17.60 -4.03 -4.23
C HIS A 82 18.20 -3.76 -2.83
N PRO A 83 18.62 -2.52 -2.49
CA PRO A 83 19.21 -2.19 -1.18
C PRO A 83 18.33 -2.52 0.04
N ARG A 84 17.03 -2.76 -0.21
CA ARG A 84 16.01 -3.12 0.79
C ARG A 84 15.42 -4.50 0.55
N ALA A 85 16.12 -5.39 -0.16
CA ALA A 85 15.65 -6.74 -0.49
C ALA A 85 15.07 -7.49 0.72
N GLN A 86 15.74 -7.41 1.86
CA GLN A 86 15.34 -8.08 3.11
C GLN A 86 14.44 -7.25 4.02
N ALA A 87 14.07 -6.02 3.63
CA ALA A 87 13.18 -5.20 4.44
C ALA A 87 11.77 -5.80 4.46
N LEU A 88 11.11 -5.72 5.62
CA LEU A 88 9.79 -6.27 5.84
C LEU A 88 8.69 -5.27 5.45
N TYR A 89 7.66 -5.80 4.81
CA TYR A 89 6.48 -5.08 4.38
C TYR A 89 5.23 -5.86 4.81
N TYR A 90 4.20 -5.12 5.21
CA TYR A 90 2.86 -5.67 5.21
C TYR A 90 2.33 -5.66 3.78
N LYS A 91 1.98 -6.82 3.25
CA LYS A 91 1.17 -6.96 2.04
C LYS A 91 -0.28 -7.03 2.49
N VAL A 92 -1.05 -6.00 2.14
CA VAL A 92 -2.42 -5.76 2.61
C VAL A 92 -3.39 -5.88 1.46
#